data_AF-A0A7S1RDX5-F1
#
_entry.id   AF-A0A7S1RDX5-F1
#
_cell.length_a   1.000
_cell.length_b   1.000
_cell.length_c   1.000
_cell.angle_alpha   90.00
_cell.angle_beta   90.00
_cell.angle_gamma   90.00
#
_symmetry.space_group_name_H-M   'P 1'
#
loop_
_entity.id
_entity.type
_entity.pdbx_description
1 polymer ?
#
loop_
_entity_poly.entity_id
_entity_poly.type
_entity_poly.pdbx_seq_one_letter_code
_entity_poly.pdbx_strand_id
1 'polypeptide(L)'
;SRHVGSSSVPGGGSDGRVPQFTPAVQDESKRCQSCPIASPASSSTTSQMSRATVLVRLSKNKWFAAILGRFLTITLTLQHACRQLCVCFRNTPLVACVVASAVLVLASLILLFNVCLARVFTIPGALVLNAGLLWCLLRVAVRAIAFPGSIVLWKRSTEAMWRVEMAKQWTYPLEQLLAFLRAATGRTQSVTPGASLEGAASGCALVEGLARNLRAQQRDQVKFTQEQAQMRVLVTGVEAWLSKAKVCDRRSGKAEAQVPLVDWLQRMSQSLVPAPVNYAVANAPLVRESEAEAAACIERLEQLTVLFDALHRQEGGCCASARRFLRVPTVGSLHQMRAELLVRYSGQHCWVRTPDGRKIDGMYIACQGSDSLGGEGTSTSDALAGATGKEDAPLTGVVSESSTPDLGPVIVWCNPNAGYYETMAYESHWLDFYLSQGCGVFLFNYGGFGRSQGNTTPATVAADGTAVVDFLKRRGFSTIGVHGRSIGGIAACSLAQAHPDVVKFLCADRTFSSLARVAKYSFG
;
A
#
# COMPACT_ATOMS: atom_id res chain seq x y z
N SER A 1 24.72 16.57 -57.81
CA SER A 1 23.64 16.26 -58.76
C SER A 1 22.71 15.23 -58.14
N ARG A 2 21.42 15.60 -57.95
CA ARG A 2 20.25 14.78 -57.48
C ARG A 2 20.37 14.21 -56.05
N HIS A 3 19.62 14.58 -55.01
CA HIS A 3 18.23 15.03 -54.77
C HIS A 3 17.11 14.03 -55.08
N VAL A 4 16.10 14.05 -54.18
CA VAL A 4 14.82 13.29 -54.05
C VAL A 4 14.92 12.01 -53.18
N GLY A 5 14.13 11.77 -52.12
CA GLY A 5 13.05 12.53 -51.48
C GLY A 5 12.19 11.65 -50.54
N SER A 6 11.71 12.27 -49.45
CA SER A 6 10.47 12.01 -48.67
C SER A 6 10.14 10.62 -48.08
N SER A 7 9.96 10.55 -46.76
CA SER A 7 8.60 10.59 -46.17
C SER A 7 8.67 10.58 -44.63
N SER A 8 8.45 11.74 -44.03
CA SER A 8 8.10 11.91 -42.62
C SER A 8 6.60 11.74 -42.47
N VAL A 9 6.16 10.77 -41.66
CA VAL A 9 4.77 10.66 -41.17
C VAL A 9 4.78 10.81 -39.65
N PRO A 10 3.95 11.71 -39.09
CA PRO A 10 3.76 11.88 -37.66
C PRO A 10 2.56 11.05 -37.18
N GLY A 11 2.67 10.45 -36.00
CA GLY A 11 1.57 9.84 -35.26
C GLY A 11 2.10 9.49 -33.88
N GLY A 12 1.63 10.09 -32.78
CA GLY A 12 0.22 10.28 -32.44
C GLY A 12 -0.10 9.28 -31.33
N GLY A 13 0.58 9.40 -30.20
CA GLY A 13 0.36 8.60 -28.99
C GLY A 13 -0.08 9.52 -27.87
N SER A 14 -1.37 9.47 -27.55
CA SER A 14 -2.00 10.15 -26.43
C SER A 14 -1.55 9.53 -25.11
N ASP A 15 -0.47 10.07 -24.54
CA ASP A 15 0.01 9.74 -23.21
C ASP A 15 -0.85 10.50 -22.19
N GLY A 16 -1.91 9.84 -21.67
CA GLY A 16 -2.64 10.29 -20.50
C GLY A 16 -1.78 10.18 -19.25
N ARG A 17 -0.79 11.06 -19.10
CA ARG A 17 0.06 11.14 -17.90
C ARG A 17 -0.70 11.79 -16.76
N VAL A 18 -1.31 10.96 -15.93
CA VAL A 18 -1.58 11.28 -14.52
C VAL A 18 -0.23 11.28 -13.79
N PRO A 19 0.02 12.17 -12.80
CA PRO A 19 1.36 12.40 -12.25
C PRO A 19 2.05 11.12 -11.79
N GLN A 20 3.27 10.91 -12.29
CA GLN A 20 4.11 9.80 -11.87
C GLN A 20 4.46 9.93 -10.38
N PHE A 21 4.20 8.86 -9.64
CA PHE A 21 4.54 8.71 -8.24
C PHE A 21 6.05 8.50 -8.09
N THR A 22 6.76 9.47 -7.50
CA THR A 22 8.09 9.26 -6.93
C THR A 22 8.01 9.33 -5.42
N PRO A 23 8.11 8.21 -4.68
CA PRO A 23 8.37 8.28 -3.26
C PRO A 23 9.81 8.78 -3.05
N ALA A 24 9.97 9.75 -2.17
CA ALA A 24 11.27 10.22 -1.72
C ALA A 24 12.03 9.05 -1.07
N VAL A 25 13.00 8.50 -1.79
CA VAL A 25 14.04 7.66 -1.20
C VAL A 25 14.91 8.59 -0.37
N GLN A 26 14.84 8.47 0.96
CA GLN A 26 15.82 9.09 1.84
C GLN A 26 17.17 8.40 1.60
N ASP A 27 18.04 9.11 0.89
CA ASP A 27 19.44 8.74 0.65
C ASP A 27 20.26 9.03 1.92
N GLU A 28 20.38 8.04 2.81
CA GLU A 28 21.32 8.04 3.92
C GLU A 28 22.72 7.62 3.44
N SER A 29 23.41 8.52 2.74
CA SER A 29 24.80 8.30 2.32
C SER A 29 25.71 9.51 2.54
N LYS A 30 25.65 10.15 3.71
CA LYS A 30 26.68 11.13 4.12
C LYS A 30 27.00 11.06 5.61
N ARG A 31 27.98 10.22 5.97
CA ARG A 31 28.99 10.49 7.03
C ARG A 31 29.97 9.32 7.15
N CYS A 32 31.17 9.48 6.59
CA CYS A 32 32.43 8.97 7.16
C CYS A 32 33.60 9.40 6.26
N GLN A 33 34.20 10.55 6.54
CA GLN A 33 35.56 10.88 6.12
C GLN A 33 36.23 11.69 7.23
N SER A 34 37.13 11.05 7.97
CA SER A 34 38.38 11.67 8.46
C SER A 34 39.18 10.66 9.30
N CYS A 35 40.27 10.13 8.72
CA CYS A 35 41.49 9.79 9.45
C CYS A 35 42.49 10.94 9.26
N PRO A 36 43.42 11.14 10.23
CA PRO A 36 44.85 10.90 9.93
C PRO A 36 45.59 10.18 11.08
N ILE A 37 46.44 9.17 10.80
CA ILE A 37 47.91 9.16 10.59
C ILE A 37 48.78 9.27 11.88
N ALA A 38 49.45 8.13 12.19
CA ALA A 38 50.80 7.82 12.74
C ALA A 38 51.53 8.65 13.85
N SER A 39 51.89 7.90 14.95
CA SER A 39 53.16 7.69 15.73
C SER A 39 54.23 8.80 15.92
N PRO A 40 55.24 8.72 16.86
CA PRO A 40 55.68 7.61 17.76
C PRO A 40 56.12 7.98 19.23
N ALA A 41 56.34 6.92 20.04
CA ALA A 41 57.31 6.66 21.14
C ALA A 41 57.82 7.76 22.12
N SER A 42 57.78 7.46 23.43
CA SER A 42 58.97 7.50 24.32
C SER A 42 58.76 6.84 25.70
N SER A 43 59.83 6.20 26.16
CA SER A 43 60.14 5.46 27.40
C SER A 43 59.99 6.19 28.74
N SER A 44 59.71 5.43 29.82
CA SER A 44 60.52 5.35 31.07
C SER A 44 59.82 4.44 32.11
N THR A 45 60.33 3.24 32.39
CA THR A 45 61.19 2.82 33.53
C THR A 45 60.57 2.88 34.94
N THR A 46 60.51 1.68 35.56
CA THR A 46 60.65 1.35 37.01
C THR A 46 59.58 1.91 37.97
N SER A 47 58.87 1.14 38.79
CA SER A 47 59.35 0.10 39.71
C SER A 47 58.16 -0.66 40.35
N GLN A 48 58.49 -1.69 41.12
CA GLN A 48 57.64 -2.39 42.10
C GLN A 48 56.82 -3.59 41.62
N MET A 49 57.56 -4.69 41.41
CA MET A 49 57.19 -5.97 41.98
C MET A 49 56.88 -5.83 43.48
N SER A 50 55.61 -6.05 43.87
CA SER A 50 55.22 -6.82 45.06
C SER A 50 53.69 -6.76 45.20
N ARG A 51 52.99 -7.71 44.56
CA ARG A 51 51.58 -8.14 44.81
C ARG A 51 51.05 -9.16 43.78
N ALA A 52 51.92 -9.76 42.96
CA ALA A 52 51.50 -10.64 41.86
C ALA A 52 51.40 -12.14 42.20
N THR A 53 51.46 -12.55 43.48
CA THR A 53 51.53 -13.98 43.86
C THR A 53 50.25 -14.54 44.49
N VAL A 54 49.12 -13.83 44.39
CA VAL A 54 47.81 -14.38 44.81
C VAL A 54 46.77 -14.47 43.67
N LEU A 55 47.00 -13.81 42.52
CA LEU A 55 46.02 -13.75 41.42
C LEU A 55 46.33 -14.62 40.19
N VAL A 56 47.38 -15.46 40.22
CA VAL A 56 47.76 -16.29 39.05
C VAL A 56 47.25 -17.74 39.14
N ARG A 57 46.51 -18.12 40.17
CA ARG A 57 45.94 -19.48 40.30
C ARG A 57 44.46 -19.65 39.92
N LEU A 58 43.84 -18.65 39.27
CA LEU A 58 42.43 -18.72 38.83
C LEU A 58 42.19 -18.53 37.31
N SER A 59 43.23 -18.53 36.46
CA SER A 59 43.06 -18.27 35.02
C SER A 59 42.89 -19.49 34.10
N LYS A 60 42.65 -20.71 34.63
CA LYS A 60 42.46 -21.91 33.79
C LYS A 60 41.01 -22.31 33.51
N ASN A 61 40.02 -21.54 33.94
CA ASN A 61 38.62 -21.78 33.56
C ASN A 61 38.13 -20.70 32.58
N LYS A 62 38.21 -21.00 31.27
CA LYS A 62 37.62 -20.17 30.19
C LYS A 62 36.14 -19.85 30.45
N TRP A 63 35.43 -20.75 31.14
CA TRP A 63 34.05 -20.57 31.57
C TRP A 63 33.89 -19.44 32.61
N PHE A 64 34.79 -19.36 33.61
CA PHE A 64 34.76 -18.32 34.65
C PHE A 64 35.12 -16.94 34.08
N ALA A 65 36.09 -16.87 33.16
CA ALA A 65 36.44 -15.62 32.48
C ALA A 65 35.31 -15.12 31.57
N ALA A 66 34.58 -16.01 30.88
CA ALA A 66 33.41 -15.65 30.08
C ALA A 66 32.23 -15.15 30.94
N ILE A 67 32.02 -15.75 32.10
CA ILE A 67 31.00 -15.30 33.07
C ILE A 67 31.36 -13.94 33.64
N LEU A 68 32.61 -13.76 34.05
CA LEU A 68 33.09 -12.48 34.58
C LEU A 68 33.01 -11.37 33.52
N GLY A 69 33.35 -11.68 32.27
CA GLY A 69 33.19 -10.77 31.14
C GLY A 69 31.74 -10.39 30.86
N ARG A 70 30.80 -11.35 30.94
CA ARG A 70 29.35 -11.08 30.84
C ARG A 70 28.84 -10.24 32.01
N PHE A 71 29.29 -10.51 33.24
CA PHE A 71 28.96 -9.71 34.40
C PHE A 71 29.45 -8.26 34.26
N LEU A 72 30.68 -8.07 33.79
CA LEU A 72 31.25 -6.74 33.56
C LEU A 72 30.52 -6.00 32.43
N THR A 73 30.10 -6.70 31.39
CA THR A 73 29.29 -6.13 30.31
C THR A 73 27.92 -5.71 30.83
N ILE A 74 27.27 -6.55 31.64
CA ILE A 74 25.97 -6.24 32.28
C ILE A 74 26.09 -5.02 33.19
N THR A 75 27.11 -4.93 34.04
CA THR A 75 27.29 -3.77 34.93
C THR A 75 27.58 -2.49 34.15
N LEU A 76 28.39 -2.53 33.09
CA LEU A 76 28.60 -1.37 32.22
C LEU A 76 27.32 -0.95 31.49
N THR A 77 26.51 -1.92 31.05
CA THR A 77 25.22 -1.65 30.39
C THR A 77 24.23 -1.03 31.38
N LEU A 78 24.17 -1.54 32.62
CA LEU A 78 23.38 -0.99 33.71
C LEU A 78 23.83 0.44 34.07
N GLN A 79 25.14 0.69 34.15
CA GLN A 79 25.67 2.01 34.45
C GLN A 79 25.34 3.01 33.32
N HIS A 80 25.42 2.58 32.06
CA HIS A 80 25.00 3.40 30.92
C HIS A 80 23.50 3.68 30.94
N ALA A 81 22.68 2.65 31.19
CA ALA A 81 21.22 2.80 31.32
C ALA A 81 20.84 3.73 32.47
N CYS A 82 21.48 3.61 33.64
CA CYS A 82 21.28 4.51 34.78
C CYS A 82 21.66 5.95 34.43
N ARG A 83 22.77 6.15 33.70
CA ARG A 83 23.20 7.50 33.28
C ARG A 83 22.22 8.13 32.29
N GLN A 84 21.73 7.35 31.32
CA GLN A 84 20.69 7.79 30.38
C GLN A 84 19.37 8.09 31.09
N LEU A 85 18.95 7.24 32.04
CA LEU A 85 17.78 7.48 32.88
C LEU A 85 17.93 8.78 33.68
N CYS A 86 19.07 9.00 34.35
CA CYS A 86 19.33 10.25 35.07
C CYS A 86 19.28 11.49 34.16
N VAL A 87 19.75 11.38 32.91
CA VAL A 87 19.63 12.47 31.90
C VAL A 87 18.17 12.68 31.49
N CYS A 88 17.39 11.62 31.28
CA CYS A 88 15.95 11.71 30.99
C CYS A 88 15.14 12.33 32.15
N PHE A 89 15.43 11.94 33.39
CA PHE A 89 14.80 12.51 34.59
C PHE A 89 15.16 13.99 34.76
N ARG A 90 16.36 14.42 34.34
CA ARG A 90 16.80 15.81 34.42
C ARG A 90 16.21 16.69 33.31
N ASN A 91 16.06 16.17 32.10
CA ASN A 91 15.60 16.94 30.94
C ASN A 91 14.06 16.97 30.82
N THR A 92 13.36 15.93 31.24
CA THR A 92 11.90 15.82 31.15
C THR A 92 11.33 15.06 32.36
N PRO A 93 11.32 15.67 33.57
CA PRO A 93 10.92 15.00 34.80
C PRO A 93 9.47 14.51 34.78
N LEU A 94 8.58 15.25 34.10
CA LEU A 94 7.16 14.89 34.01
C LEU A 94 6.95 13.61 33.19
N VAL A 95 7.66 13.45 32.06
CA VAL A 95 7.61 12.23 31.23
C VAL A 95 8.18 11.04 32.01
N ALA A 96 9.28 11.24 32.71
CA ALA A 96 9.91 10.18 33.50
C ALA A 96 9.01 9.71 34.66
N CYS A 97 8.34 10.64 35.36
CA CYS A 97 7.35 10.31 36.39
C CYS A 97 6.12 9.57 35.83
N VAL A 98 5.62 9.98 34.65
CA VAL A 98 4.50 9.29 33.98
C VAL A 98 4.89 7.87 33.59
N VAL A 99 6.07 7.68 32.99
CA VAL A 99 6.56 6.34 32.62
C VAL A 99 6.78 5.47 33.86
N ALA A 100 7.42 5.99 34.90
CA ALA A 100 7.63 5.26 36.15
C ALA A 100 6.30 4.85 36.80
N SER A 101 5.32 5.76 36.83
CA SER A 101 3.97 5.47 37.35
C SER A 101 3.28 4.40 36.52
N ALA A 102 3.36 4.45 35.19
CA ALA A 102 2.79 3.45 34.30
C ALA A 102 3.43 2.07 34.51
N VAL A 103 4.75 2.00 34.68
CA VAL A 103 5.48 0.75 34.98
C VAL A 103 5.05 0.18 36.33
N LEU A 104 4.92 1.01 37.37
CA LEU A 104 4.47 0.57 38.70
C LEU A 104 3.02 0.06 38.68
N VAL A 105 2.13 0.74 37.98
CA VAL A 105 0.74 0.30 37.78
C VAL A 105 0.73 -1.05 37.06
N LEU A 106 1.48 -1.20 35.97
CA LEU A 106 1.55 -2.46 35.22
C LEU A 106 2.10 -3.60 36.07
N ALA A 107 3.18 -3.36 36.83
CA ALA A 107 3.75 -4.34 37.76
C ALA A 107 2.76 -4.75 38.85
N SER A 108 2.01 -3.79 39.40
CA SER A 108 0.98 -4.03 40.41
C SER A 108 -0.17 -4.86 39.86
N LEU A 109 -0.61 -4.58 38.62
CA LEU A 109 -1.65 -5.36 37.93
C LEU A 109 -1.19 -6.79 37.64
N ILE A 110 0.07 -6.97 37.18
CA ILE A 110 0.66 -8.30 36.97
C ILE A 110 0.73 -9.07 38.29
N LEU A 111 1.16 -8.43 39.37
CA LEU A 111 1.21 -9.05 40.69
C LEU A 111 -0.19 -9.44 41.17
N LEU A 112 -1.16 -8.55 41.07
CA LEU A 112 -2.55 -8.81 41.45
C LEU A 112 -3.14 -9.97 40.64
N PHE A 113 -2.92 -9.99 39.31
CA PHE A 113 -3.32 -11.06 38.42
C PHE A 113 -2.71 -12.41 38.87
N ASN A 114 -1.42 -12.44 39.20
CA ASN A 114 -0.73 -13.63 39.70
C ASN A 114 -1.26 -14.11 41.06
N VAL A 115 -1.56 -13.19 41.98
CA VAL A 115 -2.18 -13.52 43.28
C VAL A 115 -3.58 -14.10 43.09
N CYS A 116 -4.39 -13.51 42.20
CA CYS A 116 -5.71 -14.04 41.84
C CYS A 116 -5.61 -15.44 41.22
N LEU A 117 -4.69 -15.64 40.27
CA LEU A 117 -4.46 -16.95 39.64
C LEU A 117 -4.02 -18.00 40.66
N ALA A 118 -3.10 -17.66 41.55
CA ALA A 118 -2.61 -18.57 42.58
C ALA A 118 -3.73 -18.99 43.54
N ARG A 119 -4.70 -18.09 43.83
CA ARG A 119 -5.89 -18.40 44.63
C ARG A 119 -6.90 -19.30 43.92
N VAL A 120 -7.06 -19.15 42.60
CA VAL A 120 -8.01 -19.97 41.81
C VAL A 120 -7.47 -21.36 41.51
N PHE A 121 -6.18 -21.50 41.18
CA PHE A 121 -5.62 -22.75 40.68
C PHE A 121 -4.63 -23.47 41.62
N THR A 122 -3.91 -22.74 42.49
CA THR A 122 -2.63 -23.08 43.19
C THR A 122 -1.40 -22.38 42.57
N ILE A 123 -0.32 -22.23 43.36
CA ILE A 123 0.94 -21.62 42.91
C ILE A 123 1.54 -22.37 41.70
N PRO A 124 1.66 -23.72 41.71
CA PRO A 124 2.13 -24.46 40.53
C PRO A 124 1.21 -24.26 39.31
N GLY A 125 -0.12 -24.25 39.50
CA GLY A 125 -1.08 -23.99 38.43
C GLY A 125 -0.92 -22.60 37.80
N ALA A 126 -0.71 -21.57 38.62
CA ALA A 126 -0.45 -20.21 38.16
C ALA A 126 0.87 -20.09 37.38
N LEU A 127 1.93 -20.77 37.82
CA LEU A 127 3.22 -20.82 37.11
C LEU A 127 3.09 -21.46 35.72
N VAL A 128 2.39 -22.59 35.63
CA VAL A 128 2.13 -23.26 34.34
C VAL A 128 1.31 -22.37 33.40
N LEU A 129 0.25 -21.73 33.90
CA LEU A 129 -0.56 -20.81 33.10
C LEU A 129 0.26 -19.62 32.61
N ASN A 130 1.09 -19.01 33.47
CA ASN A 130 1.98 -17.91 33.07
C ASN A 130 3.00 -18.33 32.02
N ALA A 131 3.59 -19.51 32.15
CA ALA A 131 4.48 -20.05 31.12
C ALA A 131 3.73 -20.23 29.79
N GLY A 132 2.48 -20.72 29.83
CA GLY A 132 1.61 -20.82 28.67
C GLY A 132 1.27 -19.45 28.06
N LEU A 133 0.93 -18.45 28.86
CA LEU A 133 0.66 -17.08 28.42
C LEU A 133 1.91 -16.43 27.81
N LEU A 134 3.07 -16.58 28.44
CA LEU A 134 4.35 -16.10 27.91
C LEU A 134 4.67 -16.77 26.58
N TRP A 135 4.47 -18.08 26.47
CA TRP A 135 4.64 -18.81 25.22
C TRP A 135 3.72 -18.27 24.12
N CYS A 136 2.43 -18.08 24.41
CA CYS A 136 1.47 -17.49 23.48
C CYS A 136 1.88 -16.07 23.06
N LEU A 137 2.31 -15.23 24.01
CA LEU A 137 2.81 -13.88 23.75
C LEU A 137 4.04 -13.91 22.85
N LEU A 138 5.00 -14.79 23.12
CA LEU A 138 6.20 -14.98 22.30
C LEU A 138 5.84 -15.41 20.88
N ARG A 139 4.87 -16.32 20.71
CA ARG A 139 4.41 -16.72 19.37
C ARG A 139 3.79 -15.55 18.60
N VAL A 140 2.97 -14.74 19.26
CA VAL A 140 2.38 -13.53 18.65
C VAL A 140 3.46 -12.52 18.30
N ALA A 141 4.44 -12.29 19.19
CA ALA A 141 5.55 -11.38 18.97
C ALA A 141 6.43 -11.82 17.80
N VAL A 142 6.82 -13.09 17.74
CA VAL A 142 7.59 -13.66 16.63
C VAL A 142 6.84 -13.52 15.31
N ARG A 143 5.52 -13.81 15.30
CA ARG A 143 4.70 -13.60 14.10
C ARG A 143 4.62 -12.13 13.70
N ALA A 144 4.47 -11.21 14.65
CA ALA A 144 4.41 -9.79 14.38
C ALA A 144 5.74 -9.23 13.83
N ILE A 145 6.87 -9.78 14.26
CA ILE A 145 8.21 -9.40 13.76
C ILE A 145 8.47 -10.01 12.37
N ALA A 146 8.21 -11.30 12.22
CA ALA A 146 8.52 -12.03 10.98
C ALA A 146 7.53 -11.71 9.85
N PHE A 147 6.24 -11.61 10.19
CA PHE A 147 5.13 -11.40 9.26
C PHE A 147 4.19 -10.29 9.75
N PRO A 148 4.66 -9.04 9.93
CA PRO A 148 3.85 -7.91 10.37
C PRO A 148 2.54 -7.74 9.58
N GLY A 149 2.55 -7.97 8.27
CA GLY A 149 1.33 -7.88 7.42
C GLY A 149 0.21 -8.87 7.78
N SER A 150 0.50 -9.90 8.58
CA SER A 150 -0.51 -10.81 9.14
C SER A 150 -1.24 -10.24 10.37
N ILE A 151 -0.78 -9.09 10.88
CA ILE A 151 -1.32 -8.45 12.07
C ILE A 151 -2.28 -7.33 11.68
N VAL A 152 -3.48 -7.36 12.24
CA VAL A 152 -4.53 -6.36 11.94
C VAL A 152 -4.06 -4.92 12.22
N LEU A 153 -3.26 -4.70 13.27
CA LEU A 153 -2.70 -3.38 13.57
C LEU A 153 -1.76 -2.88 12.47
N TRP A 154 -1.01 -3.79 11.82
CA TRP A 154 -0.15 -3.42 10.70
C TRP A 154 -0.96 -3.06 9.46
N LYS A 155 -2.04 -3.81 9.18
CA LYS A 155 -3.03 -3.43 8.16
C LYS A 155 -3.56 -2.02 8.41
N ARG A 156 -3.97 -1.71 9.65
CA ARG A 156 -4.46 -0.36 10.01
C ARG A 156 -3.40 0.72 9.87
N SER A 157 -2.14 0.42 10.20
CA SER A 157 -1.02 1.33 9.96
C SER A 157 -0.85 1.64 8.46
N THR A 158 -0.90 0.59 7.62
CA THR A 158 -0.78 0.71 6.17
C THR A 158 -1.92 1.55 5.59
N GLU A 159 -3.17 1.24 5.95
CA GLU A 159 -4.34 1.99 5.51
C GLU A 159 -4.33 3.45 6.03
N ALA A 160 -3.82 3.69 7.24
CA ALA A 160 -3.71 5.03 7.80
C ALA A 160 -2.69 5.90 7.07
N MET A 161 -1.59 5.31 6.59
CA MET A 161 -0.60 5.96 5.72
C MET A 161 -1.24 6.34 4.37
N TRP A 162 -1.85 5.37 3.69
CA TRP A 162 -2.51 5.59 2.40
C TRP A 162 -3.66 6.60 2.49
N ARG A 163 -4.42 6.61 3.58
CA ARG A 163 -5.45 7.63 3.82
C ARG A 163 -4.88 9.04 3.72
N VAL A 164 -3.75 9.31 4.38
CA VAL A 164 -3.14 10.65 4.39
C VAL A 164 -2.62 11.00 3.01
N GLU A 165 -1.92 10.08 2.36
CA GLU A 165 -1.34 10.31 1.05
C GLU A 165 -2.43 10.55 -0.01
N MET A 166 -3.46 9.71 -0.07
CA MET A 166 -4.58 9.88 -0.99
C MET A 166 -5.34 11.17 -0.72
N ALA A 167 -5.67 11.48 0.54
CA ALA A 167 -6.35 12.71 0.90
C ALA A 167 -5.56 13.94 0.41
N LYS A 168 -4.25 13.98 0.66
CA LYS A 168 -3.37 15.07 0.22
C LYS A 168 -3.34 15.23 -1.30
N GLN A 169 -3.24 14.12 -2.04
CA GLN A 169 -3.19 14.16 -3.51
C GLN A 169 -4.52 14.54 -4.14
N TRP A 170 -5.65 14.20 -3.51
CA TRP A 170 -6.98 14.43 -4.05
C TRP A 170 -7.55 15.81 -3.74
N THR A 171 -7.08 16.48 -2.69
CA THR A 171 -7.54 17.83 -2.35
C THR A 171 -7.28 18.82 -3.47
N TYR A 172 -6.08 18.83 -4.06
CA TYR A 172 -5.70 19.83 -5.06
C TYR A 172 -6.56 19.78 -6.34
N PRO A 173 -6.77 18.62 -7.01
CA PRO A 173 -7.65 18.56 -8.19
C PRO A 173 -9.11 18.95 -7.88
N LEU A 174 -9.63 18.64 -6.69
CA LEU A 174 -10.98 19.05 -6.29
C LEU A 174 -11.10 20.56 -6.08
N GLU A 175 -10.08 21.19 -5.47
CA GLU A 175 -10.03 22.65 -5.33
C GLU A 175 -9.97 23.35 -6.68
N GLN A 176 -9.22 22.80 -7.64
CA GLN A 176 -9.15 23.31 -9.01
C GLN A 176 -10.50 23.24 -9.72
N LEU A 177 -11.21 22.10 -9.61
CA LEU A 177 -12.56 21.94 -10.15
C LEU A 177 -13.55 22.90 -9.49
N LEU A 178 -13.50 23.03 -8.15
CA LEU A 178 -14.35 23.94 -7.40
C LEU A 178 -14.12 25.41 -7.82
N ALA A 179 -12.87 25.83 -7.96
CA ALA A 179 -12.51 27.17 -8.42
C ALA A 179 -13.01 27.43 -9.84
N PHE A 180 -12.87 26.46 -10.74
CA PHE A 180 -13.42 26.53 -12.09
C PHE A 180 -14.93 26.70 -12.08
N LEU A 181 -15.67 25.85 -11.35
CA LEU A 181 -17.14 25.90 -11.35
C LEU A 181 -17.67 27.20 -10.75
N ARG A 182 -17.06 27.71 -9.68
CA ARG A 182 -17.44 29.00 -9.09
C ARG A 182 -17.26 30.17 -10.08
N ALA A 183 -16.17 30.15 -10.85
CA ALA A 183 -15.95 31.12 -11.92
C ALA A 183 -16.97 30.94 -13.06
N ALA A 184 -17.25 29.71 -13.45
CA ALA A 184 -18.17 29.38 -14.54
C ALA A 184 -19.64 29.72 -14.22
N THR A 185 -20.05 29.68 -12.95
CA THR A 185 -21.40 30.04 -12.50
C THR A 185 -21.54 31.52 -12.08
N GLY A 186 -20.50 32.35 -12.25
CA GLY A 186 -20.54 33.76 -11.86
C GLY A 186 -20.63 34.00 -10.34
N ARG A 187 -20.28 33.01 -9.51
CA ARG A 187 -20.36 33.08 -8.04
C ARG A 187 -19.13 33.71 -7.40
N THR A 188 -18.12 34.06 -8.18
CA THR A 188 -16.93 34.78 -7.69
C THR A 188 -16.48 35.77 -8.76
N GLN A 189 -16.34 37.05 -8.39
CA GLN A 189 -15.79 38.08 -9.29
C GLN A 189 -14.26 38.02 -9.38
N SER A 190 -13.60 37.35 -8.42
CA SER A 190 -12.16 37.15 -8.35
C SER A 190 -11.85 35.64 -8.44
N VAL A 191 -11.08 35.25 -9.46
CA VAL A 191 -10.62 33.85 -9.63
C VAL A 191 -9.65 33.53 -8.51
N THR A 192 -9.79 32.36 -7.89
CA THR A 192 -8.79 31.85 -6.94
C THR A 192 -7.43 31.80 -7.65
N PRO A 193 -6.39 32.51 -7.15
CA PRO A 193 -5.09 32.53 -7.82
C PRO A 193 -4.56 31.11 -8.05
N GLY A 194 -4.25 30.75 -9.30
CA GLY A 194 -3.69 29.43 -9.64
C GLY A 194 -4.69 28.36 -10.10
N ALA A 195 -5.96 28.69 -10.36
CA ALA A 195 -6.88 27.77 -11.03
C ALA A 195 -6.49 27.57 -12.52
N SER A 196 -6.50 26.32 -12.99
CA SER A 196 -6.14 25.92 -14.35
C SER A 196 -7.19 24.99 -14.96
N LEU A 197 -7.29 24.99 -16.30
CA LEU A 197 -8.19 24.06 -17.01
C LEU A 197 -7.72 22.61 -16.89
N GLU A 198 -6.40 22.38 -16.83
CA GLU A 198 -5.82 21.06 -16.55
C GLU A 198 -6.16 20.56 -15.16
N GLY A 199 -6.06 21.42 -14.14
CA GLY A 199 -6.47 21.11 -12.78
C GLY A 199 -7.97 20.79 -12.70
N ALA A 200 -8.81 21.56 -13.38
CA ALA A 200 -10.25 21.31 -13.43
C ALA A 200 -10.60 19.99 -14.13
N ALA A 201 -9.96 19.69 -15.26
CA ALA A 201 -10.11 18.41 -15.96
C ALA A 201 -9.65 17.23 -15.09
N SER A 202 -8.53 17.39 -14.37
CA SER A 202 -8.04 16.41 -13.40
C SER A 202 -9.02 16.19 -12.25
N GLY A 203 -9.67 17.25 -11.78
CA GLY A 203 -10.73 17.17 -10.76
C GLY A 203 -11.97 16.40 -11.26
N CYS A 204 -12.40 16.62 -12.50
CA CYS A 204 -13.48 15.82 -13.10
C CYS A 204 -13.10 14.34 -13.16
N ALA A 205 -11.91 14.03 -13.68
CA ALA A 205 -11.41 12.65 -13.79
C ALA A 205 -11.31 11.96 -12.42
N LEU A 206 -10.91 12.70 -11.38
CA LEU A 206 -10.87 12.21 -10.00
C LEU A 206 -12.27 11.86 -9.49
N VAL A 207 -13.26 12.73 -9.68
CA VAL A 207 -14.65 12.48 -9.25
C VAL A 207 -15.21 11.23 -9.96
N GLU A 208 -15.01 11.12 -11.27
CA GLU A 208 -15.43 9.95 -12.05
C GLU A 208 -14.71 8.67 -11.60
N GLY A 209 -13.40 8.76 -11.32
CA GLY A 209 -12.61 7.66 -10.78
C GLY A 209 -13.13 7.18 -9.43
N LEU A 210 -13.36 8.10 -8.50
CA LEU A 210 -13.93 7.80 -7.18
C LEU A 210 -15.32 7.18 -7.29
N ALA A 211 -16.18 7.71 -8.16
CA ALA A 211 -17.52 7.17 -8.39
C ALA A 211 -17.47 5.72 -8.91
N ARG A 212 -16.61 5.44 -9.90
CA ARG A 212 -16.39 4.08 -10.42
C ARG A 212 -15.83 3.14 -9.35
N ASN A 213 -14.84 3.59 -8.58
CA ASN A 213 -14.26 2.82 -7.49
C ASN A 213 -15.31 2.44 -6.42
N LEU A 214 -16.12 3.39 -5.98
CA LEU A 214 -17.20 3.15 -5.01
C LEU A 214 -18.23 2.16 -5.54
N ARG A 215 -18.63 2.27 -6.81
CA ARG A 215 -19.50 1.26 -7.45
C ARG A 215 -18.87 -0.12 -7.46
N ALA A 216 -17.57 -0.23 -7.76
CA ALA A 216 -16.85 -1.50 -7.74
C ALA A 216 -16.80 -2.11 -6.32
N GLN A 217 -16.56 -1.29 -5.28
CA GLN A 217 -16.63 -1.74 -3.89
C GLN A 217 -18.02 -2.24 -3.50
N GLN A 218 -19.09 -1.62 -4.00
CA GLN A 218 -20.45 -2.12 -3.78
C GLN A 218 -20.70 -3.47 -4.45
N ARG A 219 -20.18 -3.67 -5.66
CA ARG A 219 -20.26 -4.97 -6.37
C ARG A 219 -19.50 -6.07 -5.62
N ASP A 220 -18.35 -5.75 -5.01
CA ASP A 220 -17.60 -6.63 -4.09
C ASP A 220 -18.21 -6.70 -2.67
N GLN A 221 -19.45 -6.23 -2.49
CA GLN A 221 -20.22 -6.29 -1.24
C GLN A 221 -19.48 -5.70 -0.03
N VAL A 222 -18.64 -4.68 -0.24
CA VAL A 222 -17.94 -3.99 0.84
C VAL A 222 -18.93 -3.25 1.72
N LYS A 223 -18.90 -3.53 3.02
CA LYS A 223 -19.70 -2.81 4.01
C LYS A 223 -19.07 -1.44 4.31
N PHE A 224 -19.69 -0.38 3.81
CA PHE A 224 -19.22 0.99 4.05
C PHE A 224 -19.43 1.44 5.49
N THR A 225 -18.48 2.23 5.99
CA THR A 225 -18.66 3.06 7.19
C THR A 225 -19.63 4.21 6.90
N GLN A 226 -20.11 4.88 7.95
CA GLN A 226 -20.98 6.05 7.79
C GLN A 226 -20.29 7.17 6.97
N GLU A 227 -19.00 7.43 7.22
CA GLU A 227 -18.22 8.42 6.48
C GLU A 227 -18.05 8.02 5.00
N GLN A 228 -17.79 6.74 4.71
CA GLN A 228 -17.73 6.24 3.33
C GLN A 228 -19.07 6.35 2.61
N ALA A 229 -20.18 6.08 3.32
CA ALA A 229 -21.52 6.24 2.77
C ALA A 229 -21.84 7.70 2.45
N GLN A 230 -21.44 8.64 3.31
CA GLN A 230 -21.57 10.08 3.07
C GLN A 230 -20.71 10.52 1.88
N MET A 231 -19.43 10.16 1.85
CA MET A 231 -18.53 10.44 0.73
C MET A 231 -19.11 9.94 -0.59
N ARG A 232 -19.70 8.74 -0.60
CA ARG A 232 -20.36 8.19 -1.79
C ARG A 232 -21.49 9.08 -2.27
N VAL A 233 -22.39 9.53 -1.39
CA VAL A 233 -23.51 10.41 -1.77
C VAL A 233 -22.99 11.70 -2.40
N LEU A 234 -21.96 12.32 -1.81
CA LEU A 234 -21.33 13.53 -2.34
C LEU A 234 -20.74 13.28 -3.73
N VAL A 235 -19.87 12.28 -3.87
CA VAL A 235 -19.18 11.94 -5.12
C VAL A 235 -20.18 11.60 -6.23
N THR A 236 -21.18 10.75 -5.96
CA THR A 236 -22.19 10.40 -6.96
C THR A 236 -23.06 11.59 -7.35
N GLY A 237 -23.33 12.52 -6.43
CA GLY A 237 -24.11 13.72 -6.74
C GLY A 237 -23.35 14.69 -7.65
N VAL A 238 -22.05 14.87 -7.42
CA VAL A 238 -21.18 15.68 -8.29
C VAL A 238 -21.03 15.03 -9.65
N GLU A 239 -20.74 13.73 -9.70
CA GLU A 239 -20.60 12.99 -10.96
C GLU A 239 -21.88 13.02 -11.81
N ALA A 240 -23.06 12.82 -11.21
CA ALA A 240 -24.33 12.93 -11.94
C ALA A 240 -24.55 14.32 -12.54
N TRP A 241 -24.15 15.38 -11.84
CA TRP A 241 -24.23 16.75 -12.38
C TRP A 241 -23.22 16.96 -13.51
N LEU A 242 -21.96 16.58 -13.32
CA LEU A 242 -20.90 16.70 -14.34
C LEU A 242 -21.26 15.97 -15.65
N SER A 243 -21.93 14.81 -15.56
CA SER A 243 -22.36 14.04 -16.73
C SER A 243 -23.43 14.74 -17.59
N LYS A 244 -24.17 15.70 -17.00
CA LYS A 244 -25.24 16.45 -17.66
C LYS A 244 -24.79 17.85 -18.12
N ALA A 245 -23.83 18.43 -17.41
CA ALA A 245 -23.33 19.77 -17.64
C ALA A 245 -22.78 19.95 -19.07
N LYS A 246 -23.15 21.05 -19.72
CA LYS A 246 -22.72 21.41 -21.07
C LYS A 246 -22.21 22.84 -21.13
N VAL A 247 -21.37 23.12 -22.12
CA VAL A 247 -20.87 24.46 -22.46
C VAL A 247 -21.22 24.85 -23.89
N CYS A 248 -21.45 26.13 -24.12
CA CYS A 248 -21.69 26.68 -25.46
C CYS A 248 -20.35 27.10 -26.10
N ASP A 249 -19.77 26.26 -26.97
CA ASP A 249 -18.46 26.53 -27.56
C ASP A 249 -18.55 27.50 -28.76
N ARG A 250 -18.25 28.78 -28.52
CA ARG A 250 -18.29 29.84 -29.53
C ARG A 250 -17.14 29.79 -30.55
N ARG A 251 -16.11 28.96 -30.34
CA ARG A 251 -14.95 28.86 -31.26
C ARG A 251 -15.19 27.93 -32.44
N SER A 252 -16.23 27.10 -32.38
CA SER A 252 -16.46 26.02 -33.36
C SER A 252 -16.92 26.50 -34.74
N GLY A 253 -17.15 27.80 -34.97
CA GLY A 253 -17.58 28.35 -36.27
C GLY A 253 -18.99 27.92 -36.72
N LYS A 254 -19.59 26.93 -36.04
CA LYS A 254 -20.99 26.52 -36.15
C LYS A 254 -21.78 27.23 -35.05
N ALA A 255 -22.96 27.76 -35.39
CA ALA A 255 -23.83 28.42 -34.43
C ALA A 255 -24.09 27.51 -33.21
N GLU A 256 -23.67 27.97 -32.03
CA GLU A 256 -24.03 27.46 -30.70
C GLU A 256 -24.00 25.93 -30.50
N ALA A 257 -22.90 25.26 -30.89
CA ALA A 257 -22.72 23.86 -30.56
C ALA A 257 -22.56 23.68 -29.03
N GLN A 258 -23.54 23.01 -28.40
CA GLN A 258 -23.45 22.58 -27.01
C GLN A 258 -22.61 21.32 -26.91
N VAL A 259 -21.56 21.34 -26.08
CA VAL A 259 -20.66 20.21 -25.88
C VAL A 259 -20.65 19.81 -24.39
N PRO A 260 -20.55 18.53 -24.03
CA PRO A 260 -20.38 18.12 -22.65
C PRO A 260 -19.20 18.85 -21.98
N LEU A 261 -19.40 19.28 -20.74
CA LEU A 261 -18.41 20.06 -19.99
C LEU A 261 -17.09 19.30 -19.84
N VAL A 262 -17.18 18.01 -19.48
CA VAL A 262 -16.00 17.17 -19.26
C VAL A 262 -15.18 17.03 -20.55
N ASP A 263 -15.83 16.73 -21.68
CA ASP A 263 -15.17 16.61 -22.99
C ASP A 263 -14.54 17.94 -23.41
N TRP A 264 -15.21 19.05 -23.16
CA TRP A 264 -14.65 20.38 -23.44
C TRP A 264 -13.44 20.68 -22.56
N LEU A 265 -13.50 20.41 -21.25
CA LEU A 265 -12.38 20.60 -20.33
C LEU A 265 -11.16 19.75 -20.73
N GLN A 266 -11.38 18.48 -21.10
CA GLN A 266 -10.31 17.59 -21.57
C GLN A 266 -9.66 18.08 -22.87
N ARG A 267 -10.45 18.57 -23.83
CA ARG A 267 -9.91 19.16 -25.06
C ARG A 267 -9.11 20.44 -24.78
N MET A 268 -9.61 21.27 -23.87
CA MET A 268 -8.96 22.54 -23.51
C MET A 268 -7.69 22.34 -22.67
N SER A 269 -7.64 21.32 -21.81
CA SER A 269 -6.44 21.00 -21.03
C SER A 269 -5.28 20.49 -21.88
N GLN A 270 -5.57 19.90 -23.04
CA GLN A 270 -4.58 19.41 -24.00
C GLN A 270 -4.14 20.48 -25.03
N SER A 271 -4.66 21.71 -24.93
CA SER A 271 -4.30 22.80 -25.83
C SER A 271 -2.85 23.24 -25.62
N LEU A 272 -2.09 23.38 -26.72
CA LEU A 272 -0.71 23.90 -26.71
C LEU A 272 -0.60 25.33 -26.17
N VAL A 273 -1.70 26.09 -26.20
CA VAL A 273 -1.78 27.45 -25.65
C VAL A 273 -2.68 27.40 -24.41
N PRO A 274 -2.12 27.54 -23.19
CA PRO A 274 -2.90 27.57 -21.96
C PRO A 274 -3.79 28.83 -21.93
N ALA A 275 -5.10 28.64 -21.82
CA ALA A 275 -6.04 29.74 -21.65
C ALA A 275 -6.30 29.98 -20.16
N PRO A 276 -6.20 31.23 -19.67
CA PRO A 276 -6.69 31.58 -18.34
C PRO A 276 -8.15 31.18 -18.16
N VAL A 277 -8.51 30.66 -16.98
CA VAL A 277 -9.84 30.11 -16.70
C VAL A 277 -10.96 31.11 -17.00
N ASN A 278 -10.80 32.37 -16.61
CA ASN A 278 -11.76 33.44 -16.88
C ASN A 278 -12.00 33.65 -18.39
N TYR A 279 -10.94 33.64 -19.19
CA TYR A 279 -11.04 33.79 -20.64
C TYR A 279 -11.70 32.57 -21.28
N ALA A 280 -11.38 31.37 -20.79
CA ALA A 280 -12.00 30.14 -21.28
C ALA A 280 -13.50 30.10 -20.98
N VAL A 281 -13.90 30.42 -19.75
CA VAL A 281 -15.30 30.52 -19.31
C VAL A 281 -16.06 31.60 -20.10
N ALA A 282 -15.46 32.76 -20.34
CA ALA A 282 -16.12 33.85 -21.10
C ALA A 282 -16.42 33.46 -22.56
N ASN A 283 -15.56 32.63 -23.17
CA ASN A 283 -15.72 32.16 -24.54
C ASN A 283 -16.59 30.90 -24.67
N ALA A 284 -16.73 30.14 -23.59
CA ALA A 284 -17.55 28.92 -23.54
C ALA A 284 -18.41 28.91 -22.26
N PRO A 285 -19.44 29.77 -22.18
CA PRO A 285 -20.28 29.82 -20.99
C PRO A 285 -21.01 28.49 -20.78
N LEU A 286 -21.21 28.12 -19.51
CA LEU A 286 -22.06 26.99 -19.15
C LEU A 286 -23.48 27.22 -19.70
N VAL A 287 -24.06 26.16 -20.25
CA VAL A 287 -25.48 26.16 -20.62
C VAL A 287 -26.29 26.42 -19.34
N ARG A 288 -27.26 27.34 -19.40
CA ARG A 288 -28.10 27.69 -18.25
C ARG A 288 -28.95 26.49 -17.82
N GLU A 289 -28.42 25.68 -16.92
CA GLU A 289 -29.19 24.75 -16.09
C GLU A 289 -29.92 25.53 -14.98
N SER A 290 -30.75 24.85 -14.18
CA SER A 290 -31.31 25.46 -12.98
C SER A 290 -30.17 25.96 -12.09
N GLU A 291 -30.13 27.25 -11.76
CA GLU A 291 -29.09 27.82 -10.88
C GLU A 291 -28.96 27.07 -9.55
N ALA A 292 -30.06 26.44 -9.09
CA ALA A 292 -30.10 25.61 -7.91
C ALA A 292 -29.32 24.28 -8.05
N GLU A 293 -29.28 23.68 -9.24
CA GLU A 293 -28.57 22.42 -9.49
C GLU A 293 -27.06 22.63 -9.48
N ALA A 294 -26.58 23.67 -10.18
CA ALA A 294 -25.18 24.09 -10.12
C ALA A 294 -24.77 24.49 -8.70
N ALA A 295 -25.68 25.15 -7.96
CA ALA A 295 -25.46 25.48 -6.55
C ALA A 295 -25.18 24.25 -5.69
N ALA A 296 -26.04 23.25 -5.81
CA ALA A 296 -25.96 22.03 -5.04
C ALA A 296 -24.72 21.20 -5.44
N CYS A 297 -24.26 21.27 -6.70
CA CYS A 297 -23.00 20.64 -7.10
C CYS A 297 -21.79 21.31 -6.42
N ILE A 298 -21.73 22.64 -6.42
CA ILE A 298 -20.67 23.41 -5.76
C ILE A 298 -20.63 23.10 -4.25
N GLU A 299 -21.79 23.09 -3.59
CA GLU A 299 -21.88 22.76 -2.17
C GLU A 299 -21.37 21.34 -1.87
N ARG A 300 -21.72 20.34 -2.70
CA ARG A 300 -21.22 18.97 -2.54
C ARG A 300 -19.70 18.89 -2.71
N LEU A 301 -19.13 19.63 -3.65
CA LEU A 301 -17.68 19.72 -3.84
C LEU A 301 -17.01 20.38 -2.64
N GLU A 302 -17.57 21.45 -2.09
CA GLU A 302 -17.06 22.11 -0.87
C GLU A 302 -17.06 21.13 0.32
N GLN A 303 -18.15 20.39 0.52
CA GLN A 303 -18.24 19.36 1.56
C GLN A 303 -17.21 18.25 1.34
N LEU A 304 -16.95 17.84 0.09
CA LEU A 304 -15.95 16.81 -0.23
C LEU A 304 -14.52 17.30 0.05
N THR A 305 -14.20 18.55 -0.31
CA THR A 305 -12.89 19.17 -0.04
C THR A 305 -12.64 19.28 1.46
N VAL A 306 -13.63 19.73 2.24
CA VAL A 306 -13.54 19.78 3.72
C VAL A 306 -13.32 18.39 4.30
N LEU A 307 -14.03 17.39 3.78
CA LEU A 307 -13.86 16.00 4.22
C LEU A 307 -12.42 15.53 3.97
N PHE A 308 -11.85 15.72 2.78
CA PHE A 308 -10.48 15.29 2.47
C PHE A 308 -9.40 16.08 3.22
N ASP A 309 -9.58 17.38 3.42
CA ASP A 309 -8.67 18.19 4.23
C ASP A 309 -8.63 17.70 5.70
N ALA A 310 -9.79 17.39 6.29
CA ALA A 310 -9.88 16.74 7.60
C ALA A 310 -9.28 15.31 7.61
N LEU A 311 -9.25 14.63 6.45
CA LEU A 311 -8.60 13.34 6.32
C LEU A 311 -7.08 13.42 6.39
N HIS A 312 -6.47 14.52 5.96
CA HIS A 312 -5.03 14.71 6.03
C HIS A 312 -4.57 15.26 7.39
N ARG A 313 -5.35 16.16 8.02
CA ARG A 313 -4.97 16.79 9.30
C ARG A 313 -5.14 15.85 10.50
N GLN A 314 -4.17 15.89 11.43
CA GLN A 314 -4.31 15.29 12.76
C GLN A 314 -5.03 16.27 13.69
N GLU A 315 -6.36 16.29 13.61
CA GLU A 315 -7.17 17.08 14.54
C GLU A 315 -7.74 16.16 15.63
N GLY A 316 -7.42 16.47 16.89
CA GLY A 316 -7.99 15.82 18.08
C GLY A 316 -6.97 15.27 19.09
N GLY A 317 -7.44 14.98 20.30
CA GLY A 317 -6.65 14.37 21.36
C GLY A 317 -6.27 12.90 21.09
N CYS A 318 -5.45 12.32 21.96
CA CYS A 318 -4.93 10.95 21.82
C CYS A 318 -6.03 9.89 21.65
N CYS A 319 -7.16 10.01 22.37
CA CYS A 319 -8.29 9.09 22.27
C CYS A 319 -8.99 9.13 20.89
N ALA A 320 -9.14 10.33 20.31
CA ALA A 320 -9.74 10.48 18.99
C ALA A 320 -8.83 9.86 17.90
N SER A 321 -7.53 10.09 18.02
CA SER A 321 -6.52 9.49 17.14
C SER A 321 -6.51 7.96 17.22
N ALA A 322 -6.57 7.39 18.43
CA ALA A 322 -6.65 5.94 18.62
C ALA A 322 -7.95 5.34 18.05
N ARG A 323 -9.10 5.99 18.31
CA ARG A 323 -10.40 5.55 17.77
C ARG A 323 -10.42 5.58 16.23
N ARG A 324 -9.81 6.60 15.63
CA ARG A 324 -9.67 6.74 14.18
C ARG A 324 -8.78 5.65 13.59
N PHE A 325 -7.64 5.37 14.21
CA PHE A 325 -6.71 4.31 13.79
C PHE A 325 -7.35 2.91 13.80
N LEU A 326 -8.20 2.61 14.79
CA LEU A 326 -8.86 1.31 14.90
C LEU A 326 -9.99 1.10 13.88
N ARG A 327 -10.42 2.15 13.17
CA ARG A 327 -11.50 2.09 12.18
C ARG A 327 -10.93 1.93 10.77
N VAL A 328 -11.75 1.37 9.87
CA VAL A 328 -11.48 1.42 8.42
C VAL A 328 -11.51 2.89 8.01
N PRO A 329 -10.47 3.40 7.32
CA PRO A 329 -10.44 4.80 6.94
C PRO A 329 -11.41 5.07 5.78
N THR A 330 -11.87 6.32 5.69
CA THR A 330 -12.80 6.78 4.66
C THR A 330 -12.22 6.66 3.26
N VAL A 331 -10.94 7.00 3.13
CA VAL A 331 -10.12 6.76 1.93
C VAL A 331 -8.84 6.01 2.30
N GLY A 332 -8.21 5.31 1.37
CA GLY A 332 -6.96 4.57 1.60
C GLY A 332 -7.12 3.20 2.24
N SER A 333 -8.33 2.65 2.23
CA SER A 333 -8.56 1.26 2.71
C SER A 333 -8.05 0.23 1.70
N LEU A 334 -7.71 -0.99 2.15
CA LEU A 334 -7.36 -2.07 1.22
C LEU A 334 -8.54 -2.41 0.27
N HIS A 335 -9.79 -2.21 0.69
CA HIS A 335 -10.96 -2.41 -0.17
C HIS A 335 -10.97 -1.43 -1.35
N GLN A 336 -10.65 -0.16 -1.09
CA GLN A 336 -10.56 0.86 -2.12
C GLN A 336 -9.43 0.57 -3.10
N MET A 337 -8.26 0.14 -2.60
CA MET A 337 -7.11 -0.20 -3.45
C MET A 337 -7.36 -1.47 -4.29
N ARG A 338 -8.06 -2.48 -3.74
CA ARG A 338 -8.55 -3.62 -4.54
C ARG A 338 -9.50 -3.16 -5.64
N ALA A 339 -10.44 -2.27 -5.33
CA ALA A 339 -11.37 -1.72 -6.31
C ALA A 339 -10.66 -0.89 -7.39
N GLU A 340 -9.56 -0.20 -7.05
CA GLU A 340 -8.70 0.43 -8.06
C GLU A 340 -8.12 -0.60 -9.03
N LEU A 341 -7.59 -1.73 -8.53
CA LEU A 341 -7.08 -2.78 -9.41
C LEU A 341 -8.17 -3.34 -10.35
N LEU A 342 -9.39 -3.53 -9.83
CA LEU A 342 -10.55 -3.95 -10.64
C LEU A 342 -10.87 -2.95 -11.75
N VAL A 343 -10.91 -1.66 -11.44
CA VAL A 343 -11.37 -0.62 -12.37
C VAL A 343 -10.26 -0.18 -13.34
N ARG A 344 -9.05 0.04 -12.84
CA ARG A 344 -7.93 0.59 -13.61
C ARG A 344 -7.25 -0.46 -14.48
N TYR A 345 -7.15 -1.69 -13.99
CA TYR A 345 -6.44 -2.77 -14.69
C TYR A 345 -7.38 -3.86 -15.20
N SER A 346 -8.70 -3.66 -15.14
CA SER A 346 -9.68 -4.70 -15.46
C SER A 346 -9.42 -6.02 -14.71
N GLY A 347 -8.96 -5.90 -13.45
CA GLY A 347 -8.59 -7.03 -12.63
C GLY A 347 -9.77 -7.99 -12.41
N GLN A 348 -9.47 -9.28 -12.38
CA GLN A 348 -10.42 -10.36 -12.13
C GLN A 348 -10.15 -10.93 -10.73
N HIS A 349 -11.00 -10.58 -9.78
CA HIS A 349 -10.92 -11.12 -8.42
C HIS A 349 -11.26 -12.60 -8.38
N CYS A 350 -10.52 -13.37 -7.58
CA CYS A 350 -10.78 -14.79 -7.38
C CYS A 350 -10.39 -15.26 -5.98
N TRP A 351 -10.99 -16.37 -5.57
CA TRP A 351 -10.62 -17.10 -4.35
C TRP A 351 -9.87 -18.37 -4.73
N VAL A 352 -8.61 -18.46 -4.30
CA VAL A 352 -7.81 -19.68 -4.43
C VAL A 352 -8.06 -20.54 -3.20
N ARG A 353 -8.47 -21.80 -3.39
CA ARG A 353 -8.63 -22.75 -2.29
C ARG A 353 -7.35 -23.56 -2.10
N THR A 354 -6.87 -23.60 -0.87
CA THR A 354 -5.77 -24.48 -0.47
C THR A 354 -6.30 -25.89 -0.21
N PRO A 355 -5.42 -26.92 -0.19
CA PRO A 355 -5.84 -28.30 0.09
C PRO A 355 -6.54 -28.50 1.45
N ASP A 356 -6.23 -27.64 2.43
CA ASP A 356 -6.88 -27.61 3.75
C ASP A 356 -8.16 -26.75 3.79
N GLY A 357 -8.65 -26.30 2.63
CA GLY A 357 -9.94 -25.61 2.49
C GLY A 357 -9.93 -24.11 2.81
N ARG A 358 -8.77 -23.52 3.13
CA ARG A 358 -8.64 -22.07 3.35
C ARG A 358 -8.83 -21.32 2.05
N LYS A 359 -9.40 -20.11 2.15
CA LYS A 359 -9.55 -19.18 1.02
C LYS A 359 -8.41 -18.16 1.01
N ILE A 360 -7.70 -18.11 -0.11
CA ILE A 360 -6.63 -17.16 -0.40
C ILE A 360 -7.17 -16.12 -1.39
N ASP A 361 -7.07 -14.85 -1.00
CA ASP A 361 -7.53 -13.69 -1.75
C ASP A 361 -6.55 -13.39 -2.89
N GLY A 362 -7.02 -13.46 -4.13
CA GLY A 362 -6.21 -13.27 -5.32
C GLY A 362 -6.89 -12.43 -6.39
N MET A 363 -6.10 -11.93 -7.33
CA MET A 363 -6.55 -11.17 -8.48
C MET A 363 -5.67 -11.46 -9.68
N TYR A 364 -6.29 -11.82 -10.79
CA TYR A 364 -5.63 -11.93 -12.08
C TYR A 364 -5.79 -10.63 -12.86
N ILE A 365 -4.70 -10.13 -13.44
CA ILE A 365 -4.69 -8.98 -14.33
C ILE A 365 -4.16 -9.46 -15.67
N ALA A 366 -5.02 -9.45 -16.69
CA ALA A 366 -4.66 -9.88 -18.03
C ALA A 366 -3.75 -8.83 -18.70
N CYS A 367 -2.79 -9.29 -19.50
CA CYS A 367 -2.13 -8.42 -20.45
C CYS A 367 -3.13 -8.08 -21.57
N GLN A 368 -3.29 -6.80 -21.90
CA GLN A 368 -4.11 -6.38 -23.04
C GLN A 368 -3.40 -6.76 -24.35
N GLY A 369 -3.69 -7.95 -24.86
CA GLY A 369 -3.06 -8.48 -26.08
C GLY A 369 -3.70 -9.74 -26.68
N SER A 370 -4.79 -10.28 -26.12
CA SER A 370 -5.50 -11.43 -26.74
C SER A 370 -6.66 -11.03 -27.66
N ASP A 371 -7.15 -9.79 -27.60
CA ASP A 371 -8.44 -9.39 -28.19
C ASP A 371 -8.34 -8.31 -29.27
N SER A 372 -7.18 -8.11 -29.88
CA SER A 372 -7.02 -7.16 -30.98
C SER A 372 -7.00 -7.85 -32.34
N LEU A 373 -8.18 -8.24 -32.82
CA LEU A 373 -8.59 -8.21 -34.25
C LEU A 373 -10.12 -8.43 -34.36
N GLY A 374 -10.88 -7.33 -34.29
CA GLY A 374 -12.21 -7.19 -34.92
C GLY A 374 -13.43 -7.72 -34.17
N GLY A 375 -14.34 -6.81 -33.80
CA GLY A 375 -15.72 -7.16 -33.43
C GLY A 375 -16.35 -6.18 -32.46
N GLU A 376 -17.20 -5.29 -32.97
CA GLU A 376 -18.04 -4.41 -32.17
C GLU A 376 -18.95 -5.19 -31.21
N GLY A 377 -19.06 -4.68 -29.98
CA GLY A 377 -20.28 -4.72 -29.18
C GLY A 377 -20.77 -6.08 -28.67
N THR A 378 -20.19 -6.58 -27.57
CA THR A 378 -20.99 -7.19 -26.50
C THR A 378 -20.26 -7.08 -25.16
N SER A 379 -20.95 -6.57 -24.14
CA SER A 379 -20.44 -6.26 -22.80
C SER A 379 -19.93 -7.50 -22.05
N THR A 380 -18.62 -7.58 -21.84
CA THR A 380 -17.91 -8.57 -21.02
C THR A 380 -18.13 -8.39 -19.49
N SER A 381 -18.98 -7.45 -19.08
CA SER A 381 -19.30 -7.21 -17.65
C SER A 381 -20.14 -8.32 -17.00
N ASP A 382 -20.86 -9.12 -17.81
CA ASP A 382 -21.90 -10.00 -17.27
C ASP A 382 -21.45 -11.46 -17.11
N ALA A 383 -20.29 -11.85 -17.65
CA ALA A 383 -19.82 -13.23 -17.63
C ALA A 383 -19.18 -13.69 -16.30
N LEU A 384 -18.71 -12.76 -15.45
CA LEU A 384 -18.13 -13.07 -14.13
C LEU A 384 -18.94 -12.51 -12.94
N ALA A 385 -19.97 -11.68 -13.17
CA ALA A 385 -20.89 -11.27 -12.10
C ALA A 385 -21.68 -12.47 -11.51
N GLY A 386 -21.79 -13.57 -12.27
CA GLY A 386 -22.32 -14.86 -11.81
C GLY A 386 -21.32 -15.77 -11.09
N ALA A 387 -20.05 -15.38 -10.96
CA ALA A 387 -18.97 -16.21 -10.42
C ALA A 387 -18.76 -16.06 -8.90
N THR A 388 -19.79 -15.65 -8.16
CA THR A 388 -19.76 -15.65 -6.68
C THR A 388 -19.83 -17.06 -6.07
N GLY A 389 -19.80 -18.13 -6.86
CA GLY A 389 -19.93 -19.49 -6.32
C GLY A 389 -19.52 -20.69 -7.18
N LYS A 390 -18.81 -20.57 -8.31
CA LYS A 390 -18.40 -21.75 -9.09
C LYS A 390 -16.88 -21.78 -9.34
N GLU A 391 -16.24 -22.73 -8.67
CA GLU A 391 -14.79 -23.05 -8.72
C GLU A 391 -14.30 -23.42 -10.13
N ASP A 392 -15.19 -23.95 -10.97
CA ASP A 392 -14.83 -24.68 -12.20
C ASP A 392 -15.15 -23.95 -13.51
N ALA A 393 -15.66 -22.72 -13.46
CA ALA A 393 -15.88 -21.95 -14.69
C ALA A 393 -14.53 -21.38 -15.18
N PRO A 394 -14.07 -21.65 -16.42
CA PRO A 394 -12.86 -21.03 -16.98
C PRO A 394 -12.93 -19.50 -16.83
N LEU A 395 -11.77 -18.83 -16.69
CA LEU A 395 -11.74 -17.36 -16.67
C LEU A 395 -12.32 -16.91 -18.02
N THR A 396 -13.55 -16.37 -18.02
CA THR A 396 -14.27 -16.09 -19.26
C THR A 396 -13.55 -14.97 -20.02
N GLY A 397 -13.18 -15.28 -21.27
CA GLY A 397 -12.37 -14.44 -22.14
C GLY A 397 -11.76 -15.18 -23.35
N VAL A 398 -11.82 -16.52 -23.42
CA VAL A 398 -11.38 -17.26 -24.62
C VAL A 398 -12.23 -18.50 -24.83
N VAL A 399 -13.17 -18.45 -25.78
CA VAL A 399 -13.71 -19.66 -26.43
C VAL A 399 -13.66 -19.43 -27.92
N SER A 400 -12.65 -20.00 -28.57
CA SER A 400 -12.77 -20.47 -29.94
C SER A 400 -12.53 -21.98 -29.89
N GLU A 401 -13.52 -22.75 -30.34
CA GLU A 401 -13.46 -24.20 -30.37
C GLU A 401 -12.43 -24.65 -31.41
N SER A 402 -11.21 -24.92 -30.96
CA SER A 402 -10.25 -25.93 -31.47
C SER A 402 -8.83 -25.50 -31.09
N SER A 403 -8.08 -26.42 -30.46
CA SER A 403 -6.80 -26.21 -29.75
C SER A 403 -6.94 -25.48 -28.41
N THR A 404 -6.39 -26.05 -27.33
CA THR A 404 -6.34 -25.39 -26.02
C THR A 404 -5.58 -24.08 -26.17
N PRO A 405 -6.22 -22.90 -26.02
CA PRO A 405 -5.51 -21.64 -26.15
C PRO A 405 -4.55 -21.53 -24.97
N ASP A 406 -3.26 -21.54 -25.25
CA ASP A 406 -2.25 -21.17 -24.24
C ASP A 406 -2.55 -19.73 -23.83
N LEU A 407 -2.97 -19.53 -22.58
CA LEU A 407 -3.43 -18.23 -22.04
C LEU A 407 -2.30 -17.18 -21.91
N GLY A 408 -1.17 -17.42 -22.57
CA GLY A 408 0.04 -16.64 -22.49
C GLY A 408 0.79 -16.82 -21.16
N PRO A 409 1.98 -16.21 -21.03
CA PRO A 409 2.76 -16.25 -19.81
C PRO A 409 2.06 -15.45 -18.70
N VAL A 410 2.06 -16.01 -17.49
CA VAL A 410 1.58 -15.31 -16.28
C VAL A 410 2.68 -15.21 -15.23
N ILE A 411 2.82 -14.02 -14.63
CA ILE A 411 3.72 -13.78 -13.51
C ILE A 411 2.93 -13.86 -12.20
N VAL A 412 3.27 -14.84 -11.36
CA VAL A 412 2.80 -14.89 -9.97
C VAL A 412 3.66 -13.95 -9.14
N TRP A 413 3.02 -12.92 -8.57
CA TRP A 413 3.66 -11.95 -7.70
C TRP A 413 3.60 -12.42 -6.24
N CYS A 414 4.74 -12.83 -5.71
CA CYS A 414 4.90 -13.20 -4.30
C CYS A 414 5.31 -11.96 -3.50
N ASN A 415 4.35 -11.43 -2.74
CA ASN A 415 4.48 -10.19 -1.98
C ASN A 415 5.67 -10.15 -1.02
N PRO A 416 6.28 -8.95 -0.81
CA PRO A 416 7.25 -8.73 0.24
C PRO A 416 6.61 -8.76 1.62
N ASN A 417 7.46 -8.67 2.65
CA ASN A 417 6.96 -8.61 4.01
C ASN A 417 6.14 -7.33 4.22
N ALA A 418 5.10 -7.42 5.04
CA ALA A 418 4.20 -6.29 5.30
C ALA A 418 3.48 -5.70 4.07
N GLY A 419 3.61 -6.32 2.89
CA GLY A 419 2.93 -5.91 1.67
C GLY A 419 1.57 -6.59 1.52
N TYR A 420 0.63 -5.88 0.91
CA TYR A 420 -0.66 -6.40 0.47
C TYR A 420 -0.73 -6.24 -1.04
N TYR A 421 -1.26 -7.22 -1.77
CA TYR A 421 -1.28 -7.10 -3.23
C TYR A 421 -2.09 -5.89 -3.70
N GLU A 422 -3.06 -5.44 -2.90
CA GLU A 422 -3.87 -4.27 -3.17
C GLU A 422 -3.03 -3.00 -3.37
N THR A 423 -1.88 -2.86 -2.70
CA THR A 423 -1.02 -1.67 -2.83
C THR A 423 -0.37 -1.56 -4.21
N MET A 424 -0.39 -2.61 -5.03
CA MET A 424 0.05 -2.58 -6.44
C MET A 424 -0.73 -1.56 -7.29
N ALA A 425 -1.91 -1.12 -6.84
CA ALA A 425 -2.65 -0.04 -7.52
C ALA A 425 -1.83 1.27 -7.59
N TYR A 426 -0.95 1.49 -6.62
CA TYR A 426 -0.14 2.70 -6.47
C TYR A 426 1.37 2.43 -6.56
N GLU A 427 1.80 1.21 -6.25
CA GLU A 427 3.17 0.72 -6.45
C GLU A 427 3.27 -0.09 -7.76
N SER A 428 2.70 0.44 -8.84
CA SER A 428 2.41 -0.34 -10.07
C SER A 428 3.62 -0.64 -10.95
N HIS A 429 4.82 -0.14 -10.65
CA HIS A 429 5.99 -0.25 -11.54
C HIS A 429 6.25 -1.67 -12.05
N TRP A 430 6.12 -2.68 -11.18
CA TRP A 430 6.29 -4.09 -11.57
C TRP A 430 5.09 -4.64 -12.32
N LEU A 431 3.88 -4.24 -11.93
CA LEU A 431 2.64 -4.62 -12.62
C LEU A 431 2.68 -4.09 -14.06
N ASP A 432 2.91 -2.79 -14.23
CA ASP A 432 3.01 -2.11 -15.52
C ASP A 432 4.14 -2.70 -16.37
N PHE A 433 5.30 -2.97 -15.76
CA PHE A 433 6.40 -3.61 -16.45
C PHE A 433 5.99 -4.95 -17.04
N TYR A 434 5.45 -5.89 -16.25
CA TYR A 434 5.10 -7.20 -16.78
C TYR A 434 3.96 -7.17 -17.80
N LEU A 435 2.96 -6.32 -17.58
CA LEU A 435 1.89 -6.12 -18.56
C LEU A 435 2.44 -5.58 -19.88
N SER A 436 3.41 -4.64 -19.83
CA SER A 436 4.07 -4.13 -21.05
C SER A 436 4.91 -5.17 -21.79
N GLN A 437 5.33 -6.24 -21.11
CA GLN A 437 6.10 -7.34 -21.69
C GLN A 437 5.21 -8.48 -22.22
N GLY A 438 3.89 -8.30 -22.29
CA GLY A 438 3.00 -9.36 -22.79
C GLY A 438 2.61 -10.40 -21.73
N CYS A 439 2.95 -10.18 -20.45
CA CYS A 439 2.69 -11.14 -19.38
C CYS A 439 1.47 -10.73 -18.56
N GLY A 440 0.51 -11.65 -18.37
CA GLY A 440 -0.50 -11.49 -17.33
C GLY A 440 0.15 -11.50 -15.94
N VAL A 441 -0.52 -10.95 -14.93
CA VAL A 441 0.00 -10.92 -13.55
C VAL A 441 -1.05 -11.48 -12.59
N PHE A 442 -0.65 -12.46 -11.79
CA PHE A 442 -1.46 -12.99 -10.70
C PHE A 442 -0.95 -12.45 -9.35
N LEU A 443 -1.80 -11.66 -8.72
CA LEU A 443 -1.59 -10.99 -7.44
C LEU A 443 -2.31 -11.78 -6.33
N PHE A 444 -1.70 -11.99 -5.16
CA PHE A 444 -2.37 -12.66 -4.05
C PHE A 444 -1.79 -12.31 -2.67
N ASN A 445 -2.60 -12.46 -1.63
CA ASN A 445 -2.18 -12.28 -0.23
C ASN A 445 -1.91 -13.64 0.43
N TYR A 446 -0.82 -13.78 1.20
CA TYR A 446 -0.58 -14.99 2.01
C TYR A 446 -1.65 -15.17 3.09
N GLY A 447 -1.81 -16.39 3.62
CA GLY A 447 -2.74 -16.68 4.71
C GLY A 447 -2.47 -15.80 5.93
N GLY A 448 -3.49 -15.10 6.40
CA GLY A 448 -3.41 -14.10 7.48
C GLY A 448 -3.23 -12.66 6.99
N PHE A 449 -2.93 -12.42 5.71
CA PHE A 449 -2.82 -11.09 5.12
C PHE A 449 -4.14 -10.69 4.44
N GLY A 450 -4.50 -9.42 4.50
CA GLY A 450 -5.65 -8.88 3.77
C GLY A 450 -6.95 -9.59 4.12
N ARG A 451 -7.55 -10.30 3.15
CA ARG A 451 -8.73 -11.16 3.33
C ARG A 451 -8.40 -12.67 3.31
N SER A 452 -7.14 -13.04 3.11
CA SER A 452 -6.71 -14.44 3.05
C SER A 452 -6.77 -15.12 4.42
N GLN A 453 -7.34 -16.33 4.45
CA GLN A 453 -7.55 -17.10 5.68
C GLN A 453 -6.29 -17.85 6.13
N GLY A 454 -6.18 -18.05 7.44
CA GLY A 454 -5.12 -18.84 8.07
C GLY A 454 -4.08 -18.02 8.81
N ASN A 455 -2.94 -18.65 9.10
CA ASN A 455 -1.82 -18.04 9.81
C ASN A 455 -0.55 -18.11 8.96
N THR A 456 0.25 -17.05 9.03
CA THR A 456 1.50 -16.97 8.26
C THR A 456 2.67 -17.62 9.00
N THR A 457 3.35 -18.51 8.28
CA THR A 457 4.61 -19.16 8.63
C THR A 457 5.39 -19.35 7.32
N PRO A 458 6.72 -19.60 7.36
CA PRO A 458 7.45 -19.90 6.13
C PRO A 458 6.85 -21.07 5.32
N ALA A 459 6.39 -22.12 6.00
CA ALA A 459 5.76 -23.28 5.37
C ALA A 459 4.40 -22.93 4.74
N THR A 460 3.56 -22.14 5.42
CA THR A 460 2.26 -21.75 4.88
C THR A 460 2.40 -20.74 3.73
N VAL A 461 3.40 -19.86 3.75
CA VAL A 461 3.71 -18.97 2.61
C VAL A 461 4.03 -19.75 1.35
N ALA A 462 4.86 -20.81 1.46
CA ALA A 462 5.15 -21.71 0.34
C ALA A 462 3.90 -22.47 -0.11
N ALA A 463 3.14 -23.04 0.83
CA ALA A 463 1.93 -23.81 0.53
C ALA A 463 0.82 -22.97 -0.13
N ASP A 464 0.64 -21.72 0.30
CA ASP A 464 -0.31 -20.80 -0.30
C ASP A 464 0.09 -20.46 -1.75
N GLY A 465 1.39 -20.29 -2.01
CA GLY A 465 1.91 -20.16 -3.37
C GLY A 465 1.66 -21.40 -4.23
N THR A 466 1.83 -22.59 -3.67
CA THR A 466 1.57 -23.86 -4.39
C THR A 466 0.11 -23.95 -4.79
N ALA A 467 -0.80 -23.59 -3.88
CA ALA A 467 -2.23 -23.54 -4.18
C ALA A 467 -2.56 -22.57 -5.33
N VAL A 468 -1.83 -21.44 -5.42
CA VAL A 468 -1.96 -20.48 -6.53
C VAL A 468 -1.48 -21.09 -7.84
N VAL A 469 -0.32 -21.74 -7.87
CA VAL A 469 0.19 -22.41 -9.09
C VAL A 469 -0.76 -23.50 -9.54
N ASP A 470 -1.23 -24.35 -8.62
CA ASP A 470 -2.18 -25.41 -8.93
C ASP A 470 -3.52 -24.86 -9.44
N PHE A 471 -3.98 -23.74 -8.88
CA PHE A 471 -5.14 -23.01 -9.38
C PHE A 471 -4.93 -22.54 -10.82
N LEU A 472 -3.79 -21.91 -11.12
CA LEU A 472 -3.48 -21.43 -12.47
C LEU A 472 -3.34 -22.59 -13.48
N LYS A 473 -2.72 -23.70 -13.08
CA LYS A 473 -2.63 -24.93 -13.91
C LYS A 473 -4.01 -25.44 -14.29
N ARG A 474 -4.94 -25.53 -13.32
CA ARG A 474 -6.34 -25.93 -13.59
C ARG A 474 -7.08 -24.96 -14.52
N ARG A 475 -6.64 -23.70 -14.57
CA ARG A 475 -7.18 -22.68 -15.48
C ARG A 475 -6.53 -22.69 -16.87
N GLY A 476 -5.56 -23.56 -17.12
CA GLY A 476 -4.92 -23.73 -18.44
C GLY A 476 -3.61 -22.97 -18.62
N PHE A 477 -3.08 -22.32 -17.58
CA PHE A 477 -1.76 -21.68 -17.67
C PHE A 477 -0.66 -22.74 -17.69
N SER A 478 0.12 -22.75 -18.76
CA SER A 478 1.23 -23.69 -18.98
C SER A 478 2.61 -23.04 -18.77
N THR A 479 2.68 -21.70 -18.90
CA THR A 479 3.91 -20.91 -18.78
C THR A 479 3.77 -19.92 -17.62
N ILE A 480 4.44 -20.21 -16.50
CA ILE A 480 4.37 -19.41 -15.28
C ILE A 480 5.75 -18.84 -14.96
N GLY A 481 5.82 -17.54 -14.71
CA GLY A 481 6.94 -16.91 -14.02
C GLY A 481 6.58 -16.64 -12.57
N VAL A 482 7.55 -16.69 -11.66
CA VAL A 482 7.36 -16.37 -10.24
C VAL A 482 8.31 -15.23 -9.86
N HIS A 483 7.77 -14.15 -9.30
CA HIS A 483 8.55 -13.02 -8.81
C HIS A 483 8.36 -12.89 -7.30
N GLY A 484 9.39 -13.22 -6.52
CA GLY A 484 9.40 -13.07 -5.07
C GLY A 484 10.28 -11.93 -4.62
N ARG A 485 9.65 -10.88 -4.07
CA ARG A 485 10.37 -9.75 -3.45
C ARG A 485 10.59 -10.00 -1.97
N SER A 486 11.81 -9.81 -1.47
CA SER A 486 12.12 -9.96 -0.03
C SER A 486 11.64 -11.32 0.52
N ILE A 487 10.76 -11.35 1.54
CA ILE A 487 10.18 -12.59 2.09
C ILE A 487 9.42 -13.41 1.05
N GLY A 488 8.90 -12.78 -0.01
CA GLY A 488 8.22 -13.47 -1.09
C GLY A 488 9.12 -14.41 -1.88
N GLY A 489 10.44 -14.26 -1.76
CA GLY A 489 11.39 -15.25 -2.29
C GLY A 489 11.25 -16.64 -1.63
N ILE A 490 10.72 -16.74 -0.41
CA ILE A 490 10.40 -18.05 0.21
C ILE A 490 9.39 -18.80 -0.65
N ALA A 491 8.29 -18.13 -1.03
CA ALA A 491 7.29 -18.70 -1.92
C ALA A 491 7.90 -18.93 -3.30
N ALA A 492 8.42 -17.89 -3.96
CA ALA A 492 8.88 -17.98 -5.35
C ALA A 492 9.93 -19.08 -5.58
N CYS A 493 10.94 -19.20 -4.72
CA CYS A 493 11.95 -20.26 -4.84
C CYS A 493 11.34 -21.66 -4.60
N SER A 494 10.44 -21.79 -3.63
CA SER A 494 9.72 -23.06 -3.38
C SER A 494 8.87 -23.47 -4.58
N LEU A 495 8.21 -22.51 -5.24
CA LEU A 495 7.38 -22.77 -6.42
C LEU A 495 8.21 -23.20 -7.61
N ALA A 496 9.33 -22.52 -7.86
CA ALA A 496 10.25 -22.88 -8.93
C ALA A 496 10.82 -24.30 -8.75
N GLN A 497 11.07 -24.71 -7.50
CA GLN A 497 11.52 -26.06 -7.18
C GLN A 497 10.41 -27.12 -7.33
N ALA A 498 9.20 -26.81 -6.87
CA ALA A 498 8.10 -27.77 -6.81
C ALA A 498 7.36 -27.97 -8.14
N HIS A 499 7.40 -26.98 -9.03
CA HIS A 499 6.64 -26.97 -10.29
C HIS A 499 7.53 -26.68 -11.52
N PRO A 500 8.63 -27.43 -11.75
CA PRO A 500 9.52 -27.20 -12.91
C PRO A 500 8.84 -27.46 -14.26
N ASP A 501 7.72 -28.19 -14.24
CA ASP A 501 6.88 -28.49 -15.39
C ASP A 501 6.26 -27.21 -16.00
N VAL A 502 5.87 -26.24 -15.18
CA VAL A 502 5.20 -25.00 -15.64
C VAL A 502 5.93 -23.71 -15.26
N VAL A 503 6.75 -23.70 -14.20
CA VAL A 503 7.50 -22.52 -13.78
C VAL A 503 8.78 -22.39 -14.61
N LYS A 504 8.81 -21.39 -15.52
CA LYS A 504 9.90 -21.17 -16.48
C LYS A 504 10.82 -20.00 -16.13
N PHE A 505 10.42 -19.17 -15.18
CA PHE A 505 11.17 -17.99 -14.77
C PHE A 505 11.05 -17.76 -13.27
N LEU A 506 12.17 -17.48 -12.60
CA LEU A 506 12.24 -17.09 -11.19
C LEU A 506 12.97 -15.74 -11.07
N CYS A 507 12.28 -14.74 -10.55
CA CYS A 507 12.89 -13.49 -10.11
C CYS A 507 12.94 -13.47 -8.57
N ALA A 508 14.15 -13.61 -8.03
CA ALA A 508 14.44 -13.54 -6.59
C ALA A 508 14.86 -12.11 -6.20
N ASP A 509 13.92 -11.16 -6.22
CA ASP A 509 14.19 -9.72 -6.01
C ASP A 509 14.51 -9.39 -4.55
N ARG A 510 15.77 -9.03 -4.28
CA ARG A 510 16.27 -8.58 -2.95
C ARG A 510 15.81 -9.51 -1.82
N THR A 511 15.80 -10.81 -2.09
CA THR A 511 15.46 -11.84 -1.12
C THR A 511 16.68 -12.27 -0.29
N PHE A 512 16.50 -13.26 0.57
CA PHE A 512 17.52 -13.75 1.49
C PHE A 512 17.56 -15.28 1.51
N SER A 513 18.75 -15.82 1.84
CA SER A 513 18.93 -17.27 1.96
C SER A 513 18.42 -17.85 3.28
N SER A 514 18.41 -17.05 4.36
CA SER A 514 17.78 -17.43 5.64
C SER A 514 17.48 -16.21 6.50
N LEU A 515 16.43 -16.29 7.33
CA LEU A 515 16.10 -15.24 8.30
C LEU A 515 17.25 -15.00 9.30
N ALA A 516 18.00 -16.04 9.68
CA ALA A 516 19.16 -15.91 10.55
C ALA A 516 20.26 -15.04 9.93
N ARG A 517 20.49 -15.17 8.61
CA ARG A 517 21.44 -14.29 7.90
C ARG A 517 20.91 -12.86 7.78
N VAL A 518 19.60 -12.67 7.59
CA VAL A 518 19.02 -11.32 7.63
C VAL A 518 19.32 -10.68 8.98
N ALA A 519 19.04 -11.37 10.08
CA ALA A 519 19.32 -10.82 11.42
C ALA A 519 20.81 -10.46 11.59
N LYS A 520 21.71 -11.38 11.23
CA LYS A 520 23.16 -11.17 11.31
C LYS A 520 23.66 -9.99 10.48
N TYR A 521 23.18 -9.84 9.24
CA TYR A 521 23.69 -8.79 8.34
C TYR A 521 22.96 -7.45 8.51
N SER A 522 21.75 -7.44 9.07
CA SER A 522 21.00 -6.20 9.35
C SER A 522 21.33 -5.58 10.71
N PHE A 523 21.63 -6.39 11.74
CA PHE A 523 21.76 -5.92 13.12
C PHE A 523 23.13 -6.17 13.77
N GLY A 524 24.06 -6.84 13.06
CA GLY A 524 25.35 -7.27 13.61
C GLY A 524 25.23 -8.56 14.42
#